data_AF-A0A952L319-F1
#
_entry.id   AF-A0A952L319-F1
#
_cell.length_a   1.000
_cell.length_b   1.000
_cell.length_c   1.000
_cell.angle_alpha   90.00
_cell.angle_beta   90.00
_cell.angle_gamma   90.00
#
_symmetry.space_group_name_H-M   'P 1'
#
loop_
_entity.id
_entity.type
_entity.pdbx_description
1 polymer ?
#
loop_
_entity_poly.entity_id
_entity_poly.type
_entity_poly.pdbx_seq_one_letter_code
_entity_poly.pdbx_strand_id
1 'polypeptide(L)'
;MNCNGCHANGGGGMGPALTDARWRYGGSMNDIVKTILNGRPNGMPAFRNRITEDQAWELASYVRSLSSRTRKDILAGRADQPANIPPPSLNEPRGVIRVTPEEDVERRP
;
A
#
# COMPACT_ATOMS: atom_id res chain seq x y z
N MET A 1 8.97 5.71 -20.66
CA MET A 1 9.47 5.14 -19.39
C MET A 1 8.41 5.44 -18.32
N ASN A 2 7.71 4.41 -17.82
CA ASN A 2 6.58 4.56 -16.89
C ASN A 2 7.00 4.13 -15.47
N CYS A 3 6.20 4.46 -14.46
CA CYS A 3 6.50 4.24 -13.03
C CYS A 3 6.94 2.78 -12.71
N ASN A 4 6.33 1.80 -13.37
CA ASN A 4 6.62 0.38 -13.15
C ASN A 4 8.08 -0.01 -13.45
N GLY A 5 8.70 0.61 -14.45
CA GLY A 5 10.07 0.26 -14.85
C GLY A 5 11.10 0.44 -13.73
N CYS A 6 10.86 1.36 -12.79
CA CYS A 6 11.74 1.60 -11.66
C CYS A 6 11.19 1.06 -10.34
N HIS A 7 9.85 1.08 -10.16
CA HIS A 7 9.20 0.75 -8.89
C HIS A 7 8.57 -0.64 -8.84
N ALA A 8 8.69 -1.46 -9.90
CA ALA A 8 8.19 -2.84 -9.99
C ALA A 8 6.78 -3.03 -9.38
N ASN A 9 5.78 -2.36 -9.96
CA ASN A 9 4.39 -2.33 -9.49
C ASN A 9 4.20 -1.89 -8.03
N GLY A 10 5.16 -1.14 -7.50
CA GLY A 10 5.16 -0.64 -6.13
C GLY A 10 6.01 -1.46 -5.16
N GLY A 11 6.47 -2.66 -5.55
CA GLY A 11 7.33 -3.53 -4.73
C GLY A 11 8.77 -3.05 -4.60
N GLY A 12 9.16 -2.03 -5.38
CA GLY A 12 10.52 -1.48 -5.38
C GLY A 12 11.47 -2.21 -6.32
N GLY A 13 12.67 -1.66 -6.49
CA GLY A 13 13.69 -2.16 -7.41
C GLY A 13 14.79 -1.13 -7.56
N MET A 14 14.87 -0.49 -8.72
CA MET A 14 15.75 0.66 -8.92
C MET A 14 15.29 1.87 -8.09
N GLY A 15 13.98 2.07 -8.00
CA GLY A 15 13.34 3.01 -7.09
C GLY A 15 12.90 2.34 -5.79
N PRO A 16 12.63 3.12 -4.73
CA PRO A 16 12.11 2.58 -3.48
C PRO A 16 10.73 1.93 -3.67
N ALA A 17 10.39 1.00 -2.77
CA ALA A 17 9.04 0.47 -2.67
C ALA A 17 8.05 1.60 -2.36
N LEU A 18 6.92 1.60 -3.06
CA LEU A 18 5.81 2.55 -2.86
C LEU A 18 4.71 1.97 -1.98
N THR A 19 4.80 0.68 -1.69
CA THR A 19 3.95 -0.06 -0.77
C THR A 19 4.33 0.14 0.69
N ASP A 20 5.56 0.56 0.98
CA ASP A 20 6.04 0.70 2.34
C ASP A 20 5.42 1.90 3.07
N ALA A 21 5.32 1.78 4.40
CA ALA A 21 4.90 2.89 5.25
C ALA A 21 5.99 3.98 5.40
N ARG A 22 7.21 3.73 4.93
CA ARG A 22 8.36 4.62 5.09
C ARG A 22 8.58 5.48 3.86
N TRP A 23 8.21 6.76 3.97
CA TRP A 23 8.38 7.75 2.91
C TRP A 23 9.65 8.58 3.12
N ARG A 24 10.51 8.66 2.09
CA ARG A 24 11.78 9.43 2.17
C ARG A 24 11.58 10.94 2.02
N TYR A 25 10.53 11.35 1.31
CA TYR A 25 10.28 12.74 0.95
C TYR A 25 8.93 13.26 1.46
N GLY A 26 8.42 12.66 2.53
CA GLY A 26 7.06 12.89 3.02
C GLY A 26 6.04 11.99 2.32
N GLY A 27 5.04 11.57 3.07
CA GLY A 27 4.00 10.66 2.58
C GLY A 27 2.67 11.34 2.30
N SER A 28 2.52 12.64 2.56
CA SER A 28 1.25 13.36 2.32
C SER A 28 0.92 13.41 0.83
N MET A 29 -0.35 13.64 0.48
CA MET A 29 -0.75 13.69 -0.94
C MET A 29 0.04 14.77 -1.70
N ASN A 30 0.21 15.94 -1.08
CA ASN A 30 1.00 17.03 -1.64
C ASN A 30 2.48 16.65 -1.82
N ASP A 31 3.07 15.89 -0.89
CA ASP A 31 4.47 15.45 -1.01
C ASP A 31 4.65 14.48 -2.17
N ILE A 32 3.69 13.57 -2.37
CA ILE A 32 3.70 12.61 -3.47
C ILE A 32 3.54 13.35 -4.80
N VAL A 33 2.59 14.27 -4.93
CA VAL A 33 2.39 15.10 -6.12
C VAL A 33 3.65 15.89 -6.45
N LYS A 34 4.24 16.60 -5.47
CA LYS A 34 5.49 17.34 -5.66
C LYS A 34 6.64 16.43 -6.10
N THR A 35 6.70 15.21 -5.59
CA THR A 35 7.71 14.21 -5.94
C THR A 35 7.53 13.73 -7.39
N ILE A 36 6.29 13.51 -7.84
CA ILE A 36 5.98 13.13 -9.23
C ILE A 36 6.33 14.28 -10.18
N LEU A 37 5.85 15.49 -9.88
CA LEU A 37 6.03 16.64 -10.77
C LEU A 37 7.49 17.07 -10.89
N ASN A 38 8.18 17.21 -9.76
CA ASN A 38 9.54 17.76 -9.73
C ASN A 38 10.63 16.68 -9.80
N GLY A 39 10.27 15.41 -9.71
CA GLY A 39 11.23 14.31 -9.60
C GLY A 39 12.00 14.35 -8.28
N ARG A 40 13.00 13.47 -8.16
CA ARG A 40 13.92 13.40 -7.01
C ARG A 40 15.33 13.06 -7.48
N PRO A 41 16.36 13.53 -6.76
CA PRO A 41 17.74 13.17 -7.06
C PRO A 41 17.93 11.64 -7.03
N ASN A 42 18.97 11.17 -7.71
CA ASN A 42 19.31 9.75 -7.86
C ASN A 42 18.33 8.96 -8.75
N GLY A 43 17.90 9.56 -9.86
CA GLY A 43 17.29 8.80 -10.97
C GLY A 43 15.76 8.80 -11.05
N MET A 44 15.05 9.57 -10.21
CA MET A 44 13.61 9.78 -10.39
C MET A 44 13.37 11.04 -11.25
N PRO A 45 12.94 10.90 -12.52
CA PRO A 45 12.73 12.04 -13.40
C PRO A 45 11.52 12.89 -13.00
N ALA A 46 11.54 14.16 -13.38
CA ALA A 46 10.41 15.07 -13.26
C ALA A 46 9.34 14.77 -14.34
N PHE A 47 8.06 14.82 -13.95
CA PHE A 47 6.92 14.62 -14.85
C PHE A 47 6.12 15.88 -15.14
N ARG A 48 6.46 17.05 -14.57
CA ARG A 48 5.71 18.31 -14.72
C ARG A 48 5.40 18.73 -16.17
N ASN A 49 6.25 18.36 -17.13
CA ASN A 49 6.06 18.68 -18.56
C ASN A 49 5.56 17.48 -19.38
N ARG A 50 5.12 16.40 -18.72
CA ARG A 50 4.66 15.15 -19.34
C ARG A 50 3.23 14.79 -18.96
N ILE A 51 2.76 15.31 -17.82
CA ILE A 51 1.41 15.10 -17.29
C ILE A 51 0.85 16.42 -16.80
N THR A 52 -0.48 16.53 -16.73
CA THR A 52 -1.16 17.65 -16.09
C THR A 52 -1.10 17.55 -14.56
N GLU A 53 -1.41 18.66 -13.88
CA GLU A 53 -1.51 18.68 -12.42
C GLU A 53 -2.56 17.67 -11.92
N ASP A 54 -3.76 17.66 -12.53
CA ASP A 54 -4.83 16.73 -12.17
C ASP A 54 -4.41 15.27 -12.32
N GLN A 55 -3.71 14.93 -13.40
CA GLN A 55 -3.13 13.60 -13.59
C GLN A 55 -2.12 13.26 -12.50
N ALA A 56 -1.35 14.23 -12.01
CA ALA A 56 -0.42 14.01 -10.90
C ALA A 56 -1.17 13.69 -9.59
N TRP A 57 -2.31 14.34 -9.33
CA TRP A 57 -3.18 14.04 -8.19
C TRP A 57 -3.81 12.65 -8.30
N GLU A 58 -4.30 12.27 -9.48
CA GLU A 58 -4.82 10.91 -9.73
C GLU A 58 -3.74 9.85 -9.48
N LEU A 59 -2.54 10.04 -10.04
CA LEU A 59 -1.42 9.12 -9.82
C LEU A 59 -1.00 9.07 -8.36
N ALA A 60 -0.98 10.21 -7.65
CA ALA A 60 -0.64 10.25 -6.24
C ALA A 60 -1.67 9.49 -5.40
N SER A 61 -2.96 9.59 -5.74
CA SER A 61 -4.03 8.82 -5.09
C SER A 61 -3.83 7.31 -5.28
N TYR A 62 -3.50 6.89 -6.51
CA TYR A 62 -3.21 5.51 -6.82
C TYR A 62 -1.98 5.00 -6.05
N VAL A 63 -0.87 5.73 -6.09
CA VAL A 63 0.37 5.38 -5.35
C VAL A 63 0.12 5.26 -3.86
N ARG A 64 -0.64 6.19 -3.26
CA ARG A 64 -0.98 6.12 -1.84
C ARG A 64 -1.89 4.94 -1.50
N SER A 65 -2.78 4.54 -2.42
CA SER A 65 -3.58 3.32 -2.27
C SER A 65 -2.72 2.05 -2.22
N LEU A 66 -1.56 2.02 -2.90
CA LEU A 66 -0.61 0.90 -2.84
C LEU A 66 -0.10 0.71 -1.40
N SER A 67 0.35 1.79 -0.77
CA SER A 67 0.85 1.76 0.62
C SER A 67 -0.23 1.38 1.64
N SER A 68 -1.48 1.77 1.39
CA SER A 68 -2.59 1.49 2.29
C SER A 68 -3.05 0.02 2.21
N ARG A 69 -2.91 -0.61 1.03
CA ARG A 69 -3.13 -2.04 0.88
C ARG A 69 -2.12 -2.82 1.72
N THR A 70 -0.82 -2.53 1.56
CA THR A 70 0.28 -3.14 2.34
C THR A 70 0.13 -2.94 3.84
N ARG A 71 -0.35 -1.79 4.29
CA ARG A 71 -0.67 -1.61 5.71
C ARG A 71 -1.74 -2.57 6.21
N LYS A 72 -2.73 -3.00 5.41
CA LYS A 72 -3.75 -3.94 5.90
C LYS A 72 -3.20 -5.36 6.07
N ASP A 73 -2.38 -5.87 5.16
CA ASP A 73 -1.74 -7.18 5.29
C ASP A 73 -0.61 -7.19 6.31
N ILE A 74 0.18 -6.11 6.40
CA ILE A 74 1.27 -6.03 7.38
C ILE A 74 0.76 -5.66 8.78
N LEU A 75 -0.25 -4.79 8.93
CA LEU A 75 -0.85 -4.48 10.25
C LEU A 75 -1.74 -5.63 10.76
N ALA A 76 -2.42 -6.37 9.89
CA ALA A 76 -3.12 -7.59 10.30
C ALA A 76 -2.16 -8.67 10.85
N GLY A 77 -0.86 -8.58 10.54
CA GLY A 77 0.21 -9.40 11.14
C GLY A 77 1.07 -8.69 12.18
N ARG A 78 0.75 -7.44 12.58
CA ARG A 78 1.54 -6.63 13.51
C ARG A 78 0.68 -6.05 14.65
N ALA A 79 -0.26 -6.83 15.16
CA ALA A 79 -0.70 -6.66 16.54
C ALA A 79 0.23 -7.52 17.41
N ASP A 80 1.25 -6.89 18.00
CA ASP A 80 1.94 -7.33 19.23
C ASP A 80 3.17 -8.28 19.21
N GLN A 81 4.18 -8.20 18.32
CA GLN A 81 5.39 -9.03 18.55
C GLN A 81 6.76 -8.36 18.32
N PRO A 82 7.66 -8.33 19.33
CA PRO A 82 9.09 -8.16 19.09
C PRO A 82 9.62 -9.31 18.23
N ALA A 83 10.66 -9.02 17.45
CA ALA A 83 11.15 -9.86 16.36
C ALA A 83 11.48 -11.32 16.75
N ASN A 84 10.58 -12.26 16.43
CA ASN A 84 10.92 -13.64 16.01
C ASN A 84 9.66 -14.38 15.55
N ILE A 85 9.25 -14.25 14.28
CA ILE A 85 8.19 -15.10 13.69
C ILE A 85 8.71 -15.63 12.36
N PRO A 86 8.83 -16.97 12.17
CA PRO A 86 9.20 -17.54 10.89
C PRO A 86 8.09 -17.29 9.84
N PRO A 87 8.44 -17.22 8.54
CA PRO A 87 7.49 -16.88 7.49
C PRO A 87 6.30 -17.86 7.47
N PRO A 88 5.07 -17.37 7.19
CA PRO A 88 3.90 -18.22 7.18
C PRO A 88 4.02 -19.28 6.08
N SER A 89 3.89 -20.54 6.48
CA SER A 89 3.91 -21.71 5.60
C SER A 89 2.71 -21.64 4.64
N LEU A 90 2.98 -21.86 3.34
CA LEU A 90 2.05 -21.67 2.22
C LEU A 90 0.87 -22.68 2.17
N ASN A 91 0.51 -23.34 3.29
CA ASN A 91 -0.39 -24.49 3.28
C ASN A 91 -1.56 -24.43 4.28
N GLU A 92 -1.95 -23.24 4.76
CA GLU A 92 -3.20 -23.09 5.51
C GLU A 92 -4.38 -22.74 4.56
N PRO A 93 -5.51 -23.47 4.60
CA PRO A 93 -6.67 -23.17 3.77
C PRO A 93 -7.33 -21.86 4.22
N ARG A 94 -7.49 -20.92 3.30
CA ARG A 94 -8.19 -19.63 3.50
C ARG A 94 -9.60 -19.90 4.06
N GLY A 95 -9.86 -19.33 5.24
CA GLY A 95 -11.00 -19.65 6.10
C GLY A 95 -12.37 -19.64 5.42
N VAL A 96 -13.11 -20.73 5.64
CA VAL A 96 -14.58 -20.75 5.65
C VAL A 96 -15.04 -19.85 6.79
N ILE A 97 -15.96 -18.93 6.48
CA ILE A 97 -16.64 -18.11 7.48
C ILE A 97 -17.51 -19.05 8.32
N ARG A 98 -17.07 -19.33 9.56
CA ARG A 98 -17.83 -20.07 10.55
C ARG A 98 -18.80 -19.10 11.23
N VAL A 99 -20.08 -19.15 10.85
CA VAL A 99 -21.18 -18.56 11.64
C VAL A 99 -21.54 -19.52 12.78
N THR A 100 -21.74 -19.00 14.00
CA THR A 100 -22.54 -19.55 15.13
C THR A 100 -22.16 -18.82 16.43
N PRO A 101 -22.99 -18.81 17.50
CA PRO A 101 -24.45 -18.97 17.58
C PRO A 101 -25.12 -17.86 18.42
N GLU A 102 -26.33 -17.42 18.04
CA GLU A 102 -27.15 -16.53 18.88
C GLU A 102 -28.48 -17.23 19.18
N GLU A 103 -28.48 -18.01 20.27
CA GLU A 103 -29.69 -18.49 20.94
C GLU A 103 -30.32 -17.31 21.70
N ASP A 104 -31.52 -16.87 21.32
CA ASP A 104 -32.70 -16.68 22.19
C ASP A 104 -33.90 -16.14 21.36
N VAL A 105 -35.11 -16.28 21.90
CA VAL A 105 -36.42 -15.89 21.34
C VAL A 105 -37.11 -16.94 20.48
N GLU A 106 -37.43 -18.04 21.18
CA GLU A 106 -38.66 -18.79 21.01
C GLU A 106 -39.87 -17.83 20.94
N ARG A 107 -40.60 -17.93 19.82
CA ARG A 107 -42.04 -17.76 19.61
C ARG A 107 -42.84 -16.88 20.60
N ARG A 108 -43.40 -15.80 20.05
CA ARG A 108 -44.77 -15.30 20.24
C ARG A 108 -45.07 -14.26 19.16
N PRO A 109 -46.33 -13.94 18.81
CA PRO A 109 -47.60 -14.30 19.46
C PRO A 109 -48.24 -15.61 18.98
#